data_AF-A0A401WAR9-F1
#
_entry.id   AF-A0A401WAR9-F1
#
_cell.length_a   1.000
_cell.length_b   1.000
_cell.length_c   1.000
_cell.angle_alpha   90.00
_cell.angle_beta   90.00
_cell.angle_gamma   90.00
#
_symmetry.space_group_name_H-M   'P 1'
#
loop_
_entity.id
_entity.type
_entity.pdbx_description
1 polymer ?
#
loop_
_entity_poly.entity_id
_entity_poly.type
_entity_poly.pdbx_seq_one_letter_code
_entity_poly.pdbx_strand_id
1 'polypeptide(L)' 'MQAAPARATAVLPLPSVTDALRAVESVLLRGGQRTARRNAWTSVLEDRRRARDRREAQHVLEAAATEGPNAT' A
#
# COMPACT_ATOMS: atom_id res chain seq x y z
N MET A 1 -49.13 36.67 23.17
CA MET A 1 -47.94 35.91 23.59
C MET A 1 -47.19 35.48 22.34
N GLN A 2 -45.95 35.92 22.14
CA GLN A 2 -45.07 35.44 21.07
C GLN A 2 -44.58 34.05 21.43
N ALA A 3 -44.90 33.03 20.62
CA ALA A 3 -44.41 31.67 20.82
C ALA A 3 -42.97 31.57 20.33
N ALA A 4 -42.07 31.07 21.19
CA ALA A 4 -40.68 30.81 20.83
C ALA A 4 -40.60 29.76 19.71
N PRO A 5 -39.72 29.93 18.70
CA PRO A 5 -39.56 28.93 17.65
C PRO A 5 -39.01 27.64 18.27
N ALA A 6 -39.78 26.57 18.18
CA ALA A 6 -39.34 25.23 18.55
C ALA A 6 -38.08 24.92 17.75
N ARG A 7 -36.98 24.61 18.45
CA ARG A 7 -35.75 24.12 17.82
C ARG A 7 -36.12 22.86 17.06
N ALA A 8 -36.14 22.94 15.74
CA ALA A 8 -36.22 21.76 14.88
C ALA A 8 -35.01 20.89 15.23
N THR A 9 -35.23 19.82 15.98
CA THR A 9 -34.28 18.71 16.04
C THR A 9 -34.18 18.19 14.62
N ALA A 10 -33.13 18.60 13.91
CA ALA A 10 -32.80 18.02 12.62
C ALA A 10 -32.73 16.51 12.83
N VAL A 11 -33.72 15.80 12.29
CA VAL A 11 -33.74 14.34 12.28
C VAL A 11 -32.48 13.94 11.54
N LEU A 12 -31.47 13.46 12.25
CA LEU A 12 -30.32 12.85 11.60
C LEU A 12 -30.88 11.68 10.78
N PRO A 13 -30.63 11.61 9.47
CA PRO A 13 -31.13 10.50 8.66
C PRO A 13 -30.61 9.20 9.28
N LEU A 14 -31.53 8.27 9.55
CA LEU A 14 -31.17 6.90 9.95
C LEU A 14 -30.23 6.34 8.88
N PRO A 15 -29.12 5.69 9.26
CA PRO A 15 -28.15 5.17 8.30
C PRO A 15 -28.87 4.24 7.32
N SER A 16 -28.66 4.49 6.03
CA SER A 16 -29.25 3.65 4.99
C SER A 16 -28.60 2.27 5.00
N VAL A 17 -29.27 1.29 4.37
CA VAL A 17 -28.68 -0.04 4.15
C VAL A 17 -27.32 0.08 3.44
N THR A 18 -27.18 1.03 2.52
CA THR A 18 -25.93 1.30 1.81
C THR A 18 -24.82 1.75 2.76
N ASP A 19 -25.12 2.61 3.73
CA ASP A 19 -24.13 3.06 4.73
C ASP A 19 -23.72 1.93 5.66
N ALA A 20 -24.67 1.06 6.05
CA ALA A 20 -24.38 -0.13 6.84
C ALA A 20 -23.45 -1.10 6.10
N LEU A 21 -23.72 -1.35 4.80
CA LEU A 21 -22.87 -2.20 3.97
C LEU A 21 -21.47 -1.61 3.80
N ARG A 22 -21.35 -0.29 3.58
CA ARG A 22 -20.06 0.39 3.48
C ARG A 22 -19.28 0.34 4.80
N ALA A 23 -19.95 0.43 5.95
CA ALA A 23 -19.32 0.28 7.26
C ALA A 23 -18.76 -1.14 7.44
N VAL A 24 -19.55 -2.18 7.11
CA VAL A 24 -19.11 -3.58 7.16
C VAL A 24 -17.92 -3.82 6.23
N GLU A 25 -17.99 -3.33 4.99
CA GLU A 25 -16.88 -3.40 4.04
C GLU A 25 -15.62 -2.74 4.61
N SER A 26 -15.75 -1.55 5.20
CA SER A 26 -14.61 -0.86 5.81
C SER A 26 -13.97 -1.67 6.94
N VAL A 27 -14.77 -2.36 7.76
CA VAL A 27 -14.27 -3.20 8.86
C VAL A 27 -13.58 -4.45 8.31
N LEU A 28 -14.21 -5.13 7.35
CA LEU A 28 -13.68 -6.36 6.75
C LEU A 28 -12.40 -6.10 5.95
N LEU A 29 -12.38 -5.03 5.14
CA LEU A 29 -11.27 -4.76 4.22
C LEU A 29 -10.10 -4.01 4.88
N ARG A 30 -10.29 -3.35 6.03
CA ARG A 30 -9.21 -2.56 6.69
C ARG A 30 -7.97 -3.39 6.99
N GLY A 31 -8.14 -4.64 7.41
CA GLY A 31 -7.02 -5.57 7.65
C GLY A 31 -6.25 -5.89 6.37
N GLY A 32 -6.98 -6.24 5.30
CA GLY A 32 -6.40 -6.55 3.98
C GLY A 32 -5.62 -5.39 3.39
N GLN A 33 -6.12 -4.16 3.49
CA GLN A 33 -5.44 -2.97 2.97
C GLN A 33 -4.12 -2.68 3.69
N ARG A 34 -4.06 -2.85 5.01
CA ARG A 34 -2.82 -2.67 5.77
C ARG A 34 -1.78 -3.71 5.39
N THR A 35 -2.18 -4.97 5.20
CA THR A 35 -1.30 -6.05 4.75
C THR A 35 -0.82 -5.82 3.32
N ALA A 36 -1.71 -5.42 2.40
CA ALA A 36 -1.35 -5.08 1.03
C ALA A 36 -0.28 -3.97 0.96
N ARG A 37 -0.43 -2.90 1.75
CA ARG A 37 0.57 -1.83 1.85
C ARG A 37 1.93 -2.32 2.34
N ARG A 38 1.95 -3.19 3.35
CA ARG A 38 3.20 -3.79 3.85
C ARG A 38 3.85 -4.68 2.80
N ASN A 39 3.07 -5.56 2.18
CA ASN A 39 3.55 -6.46 1.15
C ASN A 39 4.12 -5.70 -0.04
N ALA A 40 3.44 -4.63 -0.48
CA ALA A 40 3.93 -3.76 -1.55
C ALA A 40 5.26 -3.10 -1.17
N TRP A 41 5.37 -2.56 0.05
CA TRP A 41 6.62 -1.96 0.52
C TRP A 41 7.77 -2.98 0.59
N THR A 42 7.52 -4.16 1.18
CA THR A 42 8.51 -5.25 1.24
C THR A 42 8.95 -5.68 -0.16
N SER A 43 8.01 -5.82 -1.10
CA SER A 43 8.32 -6.19 -2.49
C SER A 43 9.25 -5.16 -3.16
N VAL A 44 8.99 -3.87 -2.97
CA VAL A 44 9.85 -2.80 -3.50
C VAL A 44 11.25 -2.82 -2.88
N LEU A 45 11.36 -3.07 -1.58
CA LEU A 45 12.67 -3.19 -0.92
C LEU A 45 13.47 -4.39 -1.45
N GLU A 46 12.81 -5.54 -1.59
CA GLU A 46 13.42 -6.74 -2.17
C GLU A 46 13.83 -6.53 -3.62
N ASP A 47 13.00 -5.88 -4.44
CA ASP A 47 13.36 -5.60 -5.85
C ASP A 47 14.59 -4.69 -5.95
N ARG A 48 14.66 -3.65 -5.11
CA ARG A 48 15.85 -2.79 -5.02
C ARG A 48 17.10 -3.55 -4.62
N ARG A 49 16.97 -4.53 -3.70
CA ARG A 49 18.07 -5.41 -3.33
C ARG A 49 18.50 -6.29 -4.50
N ARG A 50 17.56 -7.02 -5.13
CA ARG A 50 17.84 -7.83 -6.31
C ARG A 50 18.46 -7.04 -7.46
N ALA A 51 18.07 -5.78 -7.64
CA ALA A 51 18.66 -4.90 -8.65
C ALA A 51 20.12 -4.55 -8.33
N ARG A 52 20.49 -4.37 -7.06
CA ARG A 52 21.89 -4.18 -6.64
C ARG A 52 22.69 -5.46 -6.82
N ASP A 53 22.16 -6.58 -6.33
CA ASP A 53 22.82 -7.89 -6.41
C ASP A 53 23.12 -8.26 -7.88
N ARG A 54 22.19 -7.97 -8.81
CA ARG A 54 22.42 -8.16 -10.26
C ARG A 54 23.53 -7.27 -10.82
N ARG A 55 23.66 -6.01 -10.37
CA ARG A 55 24.74 -5.12 -10.83
C ARG A 55 26.09 -5.57 -10.29
N GLU A 56 26.16 -5.95 -9.02
CA GLU A 56 27.39 -6.47 -8.41
C GLU A 56 27.83 -7.77 -9.10
N ALA A 57 26.91 -8.70 -9.32
CA ALA A 57 27.19 -9.92 -10.08
C ALA A 57 27.69 -9.59 -11.50
N GLN A 58 27.07 -8.63 -12.19
CA GLN A 58 27.52 -8.20 -13.51
C GLN A 58 28.97 -7.69 -13.49
N HIS A 59 29.33 -6.85 -12.51
CA HIS A 59 30.71 -6.35 -12.38
C HIS A 59 31.73 -7.47 -12.12
N VAL A 60 31.40 -8.45 -11.28
CA VAL A 60 32.27 -9.60 -11.03
C VAL A 60 32.46 -10.43 -12.29
N LEU A 61 31.38 -10.67 -13.04
CA LEU A 61 31.44 -11.42 -14.30
C LEU A 61 32.24 -10.68 -15.37
N GLU A 62 32.08 -9.37 -15.49
CA GLU A 62 32.87 -8.52 -16.40
C GLU A 62 34.35 -8.55 -16.04
N ALA A 63 34.70 -8.40 -14.76
CA ALA A 63 36.08 -8.48 -14.29
C ALA A 63 36.71 -9.84 -14.61
N ALA A 64 36.01 -10.94 -14.30
CA ALA A 64 36.45 -12.30 -14.61
C ALA A 64 36.62 -12.53 -16.13
N ALA A 65 35.75 -11.93 -16.96
CA ALA A 65 35.88 -12.01 -18.42
C ALA A 65 37.10 -11.22 -18.93
N THR A 66 37.41 -10.07 -18.33
CA THR A 66 38.59 -9.26 -18.69
C THR A 66 39.92 -9.84 -18.22
N GLU A 67 39.92 -10.59 -17.11
CA GLU A 67 41.11 -11.31 -16.59
C GLU A 67 41.34 -12.67 -17.29
N GLY A 68 40.46 -13.06 -18.22
CA GLY A 68 40.63 -14.25 -19.06
C GLY A 68 41.90 -14.20 -19.92
N PRO A 69 42.29 -15.32 -20.57
CA PRO A 69 43.65 -15.63 -21.04
C PRO A 69 44.25 -14.74 -22.15
N ASN A 70 43.63 -13.60 -22.47
CA ASN A 70 44.13 -12.60 -23.41
C ASN A 70 45.09 -11.58 -22.76
N ALA A 71 45.52 -11.81 -21.52
CA ALA A 71 46.64 -11.09 -20.91
C ALA A 71 47.98 -11.76 -21.31
N THR A 72 48.41 -11.54 -22.56
CA THR A 72 49.75 -11.84 -23.10
C THR A 72 50.29 -10.60 -23.78
#